data_AF-A0A2A9N904-F1
#
_entry.id   AF-A0A2A9N904-F1
#
_cell.length_a   1.000
_cell.length_b   1.000
_cell.length_c   1.000
_cell.angle_alpha   90.00
_cell.angle_beta   90.00
_cell.angle_gamma   90.00
#
_symmetry.space_group_name_H-M   'P 1'
#
loop_
_entity.id
_entity.type
_entity.pdbx_description
1 polymer ?
#
loop_
_entity_poly.entity_id
_entity_poly.type
_entity_poly.pdbx_seq_one_letter_code
_entity_poly.pdbx_strand_id
1 'polypeptide(L)'
;MVGAGTISTAEPGWTLEQAFAQIQQLLGTVTEMQQVVTQQEQTIANLQAQRAPPLGNDTNPARGPKMASPPFYNGSMAGCEAFINACWIYIAAKPQDFSDVMAKVMWVLSYMQSGMAQQFRDAFLVYMQSAEYRTEFLQAAPGINAIEILYRNIQ
;
A
#
# COMPACT_ATOMS: atom_id res chain seq x y z
N MET A 1 -15.68 -48.53 -57.05
CA MET A 1 -16.45 -47.54 -56.26
C MET A 1 -15.48 -46.48 -55.78
N VAL A 2 -15.61 -45.28 -56.33
CA VAL A 2 -14.73 -44.13 -56.09
C VAL A 2 -15.29 -43.36 -54.90
N GLY A 3 -14.52 -43.25 -53.82
CA GLY A 3 -14.83 -42.39 -52.68
C GLY A 3 -14.06 -41.07 -52.82
N ALA A 4 -14.71 -40.04 -53.34
CA ALA A 4 -14.21 -38.68 -53.34
C ALA A 4 -14.46 -38.07 -51.94
N GLY A 5 -13.40 -37.90 -51.16
CA GLY A 5 -13.44 -37.12 -49.93
C GLY A 5 -13.24 -35.64 -50.25
N THR A 6 -14.31 -34.86 -50.25
CA THR A 6 -14.24 -33.39 -50.28
C THR A 6 -13.95 -32.88 -48.87
N ILE A 7 -12.74 -32.38 -48.68
CA ILE A 7 -12.35 -31.57 -47.52
C ILE A 7 -13.06 -30.22 -47.65
N SER A 8 -14.06 -29.97 -46.81
CA SER A 8 -14.58 -28.62 -46.56
C SER A 8 -13.85 -28.04 -45.36
N THR A 9 -12.78 -27.28 -45.62
CA THR A 9 -12.28 -26.28 -44.69
C THR A 9 -13.23 -25.09 -44.74
N ALA A 10 -14.06 -24.94 -43.70
CA ALA A 10 -14.89 -23.77 -43.53
C ALA A 10 -13.99 -22.55 -43.26
N GLU A 11 -13.75 -21.74 -44.29
CA GLU A 11 -13.19 -20.40 -44.12
C GLU A 11 -14.18 -19.55 -43.30
N PRO A 12 -13.72 -18.75 -42.33
CA PRO A 12 -14.61 -17.84 -41.63
C PRO A 12 -15.13 -16.80 -42.63
N GLY A 13 -16.44 -16.85 -42.91
CA GLY A 13 -17.14 -16.04 -43.92
C GLY A 13 -17.31 -14.58 -43.51
N TRP A 14 -16.22 -13.83 -43.46
CA TRP A 14 -16.25 -12.38 -43.32
C TRP A 14 -16.27 -11.74 -44.71
N THR A 15 -17.20 -10.82 -44.96
CA THR A 15 -17.16 -10.03 -46.20
C THR A 15 -16.11 -8.92 -46.09
N LEU A 16 -15.54 -8.50 -47.22
CA LEU A 16 -14.55 -7.42 -47.26
C LEU A 16 -15.10 -6.11 -46.64
N GLU A 17 -16.41 -5.86 -46.81
CA GLU A 17 -17.09 -4.71 -46.23
C GLU A 17 -17.18 -4.79 -44.70
N GLN A 18 -17.45 -5.98 -44.15
CA GLN A 18 -17.46 -6.20 -42.70
C GLN A 18 -16.07 -6.00 -42.09
N ALA A 19 -15.03 -6.48 -42.75
CA ALA A 19 -13.64 -6.26 -42.33
C ALA A 19 -13.29 -4.77 -42.31
N PHE A 20 -13.70 -4.02 -43.35
CA PHE A 20 -13.46 -2.58 -43.43
C PHE A 20 -14.18 -1.80 -42.32
N ALA A 21 -15.45 -2.11 -42.07
CA ALA A 21 -16.23 -1.49 -40.99
C ALA A 21 -15.61 -1.74 -39.61
N GLN A 22 -15.12 -2.97 -39.36
CA GLN A 22 -14.49 -3.32 -38.10
C GLN A 22 -13.15 -2.59 -37.89
N ILE A 23 -12.35 -2.40 -38.94
CA ILE A 23 -11.10 -1.63 -38.89
C ILE A 23 -11.39 -0.16 -38.59
N GLN A 24 -12.41 0.43 -39.23
CA GLN A 24 -12.79 1.81 -38.97
C GLN A 24 -13.28 2.02 -37.53
N GLN A 25 -14.06 1.07 -37.01
CA GLN A 25 -14.51 1.11 -35.63
C GLN A 25 -13.33 1.03 -34.66
N LEU A 26 -12.37 0.14 -34.91
CA LEU A 26 -11.18 -0.01 -34.07
C LEU A 26 -10.31 1.27 -34.04
N LEU A 27 -10.15 1.93 -35.19
CA LEU A 27 -9.47 3.22 -35.27
C LEU A 27 -10.21 4.31 -34.47
N GLY A 28 -11.54 4.29 -34.48
CA GLY A 28 -12.36 5.17 -33.64
C GLY A 28 -12.10 4.93 -32.14
N THR A 29 -12.16 3.68 -31.69
CA THR A 29 -11.92 3.33 -30.28
C THR A 29 -10.50 3.67 -29.83
N VAL A 30 -9.49 3.46 -30.67
CA VAL A 30 -8.10 3.84 -30.37
C VAL A 30 -7.96 5.36 -30.20
N THR A 31 -8.66 6.13 -31.03
CA THR A 31 -8.66 7.60 -30.96
C THR A 31 -9.27 8.09 -29.65
N GLU A 32 -10.42 7.52 -29.26
CA GLU A 32 -11.06 7.81 -27.98
C GLU A 32 -10.15 7.44 -26.79
N MET A 33 -9.49 6.28 -26.85
CA MET A 33 -8.60 5.84 -25.78
C MET A 33 -7.38 6.77 -25.65
N GLN A 34 -6.81 7.22 -26.78
CA GLN A 34 -5.74 8.21 -26.80
C GLN A 34 -6.17 9.54 -26.16
N GLN A 35 -7.42 9.94 -26.36
CA GLN A 35 -7.99 11.13 -25.75
C GLN A 35 -8.19 10.97 -24.24
N VAL A 36 -8.59 9.78 -23.77
CA VAL A 36 -8.66 9.47 -22.33
C VAL A 36 -7.29 9.53 -21.68
N VAL A 37 -6.25 8.98 -22.33
CA VAL A 37 -4.87 9.02 -21.81
C VAL A 37 -4.39 10.46 -21.65
N THR A 38 -4.58 11.31 -22.67
CA THR A 38 -4.17 12.72 -22.59
C THR A 38 -4.92 13.49 -21.50
N GLN A 39 -6.22 13.22 -21.32
CA GLN A 39 -7.00 13.82 -20.22
C GLN A 39 -6.53 13.34 -18.84
N GLN A 40 -6.14 12.06 -18.72
CA GLN A 40 -5.61 11.50 -17.49
C GLN A 40 -4.25 12.11 -17.15
N GLU A 41 -3.35 12.27 -18.13
CA GLU A 41 -2.05 12.93 -17.95
C GLU A 41 -2.20 14.37 -17.47
N GLN A 42 -3.13 15.14 -18.06
CA GLN A 42 -3.44 16.50 -17.60
C GLN A 42 -3.98 16.52 -16.16
N THR A 43 -4.83 15.55 -15.81
CA THR A 43 -5.37 15.43 -14.46
C THR A 43 -4.26 15.12 -13.45
N ILE A 44 -3.34 14.22 -13.79
CA ILE A 44 -2.17 13.89 -12.96
C ILE A 44 -1.27 15.12 -12.80
N ALA A 45 -1.00 15.87 -13.88
CA ALA A 45 -0.20 17.09 -13.83
C ALA A 45 -0.83 18.15 -12.91
N ASN A 46 -2.16 18.32 -12.97
CA ASN A 46 -2.87 19.25 -12.09
C ASN A 46 -2.82 18.82 -10.62
N LEU A 47 -3.01 17.52 -10.34
CA LEU A 47 -2.87 16.96 -9.00
C LEU A 47 -1.44 17.10 -8.45
N GLN A 48 -0.43 16.96 -9.31
CA GLN A 48 0.98 17.18 -8.94
C GLN A 48 1.28 18.65 -8.68
N ALA A 49 0.75 19.58 -9.48
CA ALA A 49 0.90 21.02 -9.28
C ALA A 49 0.24 21.49 -7.97
N GLN A 50 -0.88 20.89 -7.57
CA GLN A 50 -1.51 21.14 -6.26
C GLN A 50 -0.73 20.55 -5.08
N ARG A 51 0.08 19.51 -5.32
CA ARG A 51 0.89 18.84 -4.30
C ARG A 51 2.28 19.45 -4.11
N ALA A 52 2.75 20.27 -5.06
CA ALA A 52 4.00 20.98 -4.92
C ALA A 52 3.89 21.98 -3.75
N PRO A 53 4.74 21.89 -2.72
CA PRO A 53 4.80 22.93 -1.69
C PRO A 53 5.22 24.24 -2.34
N PRO A 54 4.74 25.41 -1.85
CA PRO A 54 5.31 26.67 -2.28
C PRO A 54 6.82 26.66 -2.05
N LEU A 55 7.59 26.95 -3.10
CA LEU A 55 9.03 27.13 -3.01
C LEU A 55 9.31 28.24 -2.01
N GLY A 56 9.99 27.88 -0.92
CA GLY A 56 10.70 28.79 -0.03
C GLY A 56 9.82 29.74 0.75
N ASN A 57 9.60 29.41 2.02
CA ASN A 57 9.73 30.32 3.16
C ASN A 57 9.97 29.44 4.38
N ASP A 58 11.10 29.62 5.06
CA ASP A 58 11.48 28.98 6.32
C ASP A 58 10.57 29.42 7.49
N THR A 59 9.28 29.17 7.35
CA THR A 59 8.30 29.25 8.43
C THR A 59 7.95 27.84 8.81
N ASN A 60 8.64 27.34 9.83
CA ASN A 60 8.38 26.12 10.60
C ASN A 60 6.88 25.75 10.48
N PRO A 61 6.52 24.71 9.68
CA PRO A 61 5.12 24.35 9.51
C PRO A 61 4.61 24.01 10.89
N ALA A 62 3.63 24.77 11.39
CA ALA A 62 3.16 24.81 12.78
C ALA A 62 3.39 23.45 13.46
N ARG A 63 4.56 23.31 14.08
CA ARG A 63 5.02 22.01 14.54
C ARG A 63 4.12 21.73 15.73
N GLY A 64 3.21 20.78 15.58
CA GLY A 64 2.23 20.44 16.61
C GLY A 64 2.91 20.22 17.97
N PRO A 65 2.15 20.20 19.07
CA PRO A 65 2.70 20.06 20.42
C PRO A 65 3.78 18.96 20.48
N LYS A 66 4.91 19.25 21.14
CA LYS A 66 5.97 18.26 21.31
C LYS A 66 5.42 17.10 22.15
N MET A 67 5.19 15.96 21.50
CA MET A 67 4.72 14.75 22.17
C MET A 67 5.84 14.11 23.00
N ALA A 68 5.49 13.61 24.18
CA ALA A 68 6.40 12.80 24.99
C ALA A 68 6.65 11.45 24.30
N SER A 69 7.91 11.04 24.21
CA SER A 69 8.26 9.72 23.69
C SER A 69 7.78 8.62 24.64
N PRO A 70 7.39 7.43 24.13
CA PRO A 70 7.12 6.27 24.97
C PRO A 70 8.32 5.89 25.85
N PRO A 71 8.08 5.26 27.02
CA PRO A 71 9.15 4.68 27.81
C PRO A 71 9.77 3.46 27.09
N PHE A 72 11.03 3.16 27.39
CA PHE A 72 11.61 1.87 26.99
C PHE A 72 10.87 0.72 27.67
N TYR A 73 10.62 -0.35 26.92
CA TYR A 73 9.88 -1.52 27.37
C TYR A 73 10.80 -2.72 27.52
N ASN A 74 10.75 -3.36 28.69
CA ASN A 74 11.56 -4.54 29.00
C ASN A 74 10.78 -5.86 28.94
N GLY A 75 9.48 -5.81 28.64
CA GLY A 75 8.62 -7.00 28.62
C GLY A 75 7.87 -7.25 29.93
N SER A 76 7.90 -6.31 30.88
CA SER A 76 7.16 -6.44 32.14
C SER A 76 5.66 -6.22 31.95
N MET A 77 4.84 -7.17 32.44
CA MET A 77 3.37 -7.05 32.43
C MET A 77 2.87 -5.77 33.09
N ALA A 78 3.52 -5.32 34.16
CA ALA A 78 3.15 -4.10 34.87
C ALA A 78 3.32 -2.82 34.02
N GLY A 79 4.22 -2.84 33.03
CA GLY A 79 4.49 -1.71 32.14
C GLY A 79 3.87 -1.86 30.74
N CYS A 80 3.28 -3.01 30.43
CA CYS A 80 2.82 -3.35 29.08
C CYS A 80 1.74 -2.39 28.57
N GLU A 81 0.68 -2.18 29.37
CA GLU A 81 -0.42 -1.29 29.00
C GLU A 81 0.04 0.17 28.84
N ALA A 82 0.85 0.67 29.77
CA ALA A 82 1.40 2.02 29.71
C ALA A 82 2.26 2.25 28.46
N PHE A 83 3.08 1.26 28.10
CA PHE A 83 3.89 1.29 26.88
C PHE A 83 3.02 1.30 25.61
N ILE A 84 2.04 0.39 25.51
CA ILE A 84 1.13 0.31 24.36
C ILE A 84 0.36 1.62 24.18
N ASN A 85 -0.20 2.17 25.26
CA ASN A 85 -0.97 3.41 25.22
C ASN A 85 -0.09 4.60 24.78
N ALA A 86 1.15 4.68 25.28
CA ALA A 86 2.08 5.72 24.86
C ALA A 86 2.43 5.62 23.37
N CYS A 87 2.68 4.42 22.86
CA CYS A 87 2.93 4.18 21.43
C CYS A 87 1.73 4.59 20.56
N TRP A 88 0.51 4.21 20.97
CA TRP A 88 -0.71 4.56 20.24
C TRP A 88 -0.90 6.08 20.18
N ILE A 89 -0.84 6.76 21.32
CA ILE A 89 -0.98 8.23 21.40
C ILE A 89 0.04 8.93 20.50
N TYR A 90 1.30 8.47 20.52
CA TYR A 90 2.36 9.09 19.74
C TYR A 90 2.14 8.94 18.24
N ILE A 91 1.78 7.74 17.78
CA ILE A 91 1.50 7.46 16.36
C ILE A 91 0.27 8.24 15.88
N ALA A 92 -0.79 8.28 16.69
CA ALA A 92 -2.02 9.02 16.38
C ALA A 92 -1.79 10.53 16.30
N ALA A 93 -0.89 11.09 17.11
CA ALA A 93 -0.58 12.52 17.11
C ALA A 93 0.32 12.95 15.94
N LYS A 94 0.96 12.01 15.23
CA LYS A 94 1.92 12.29 14.15
C LYS A 94 1.72 11.40 12.92
N PRO A 95 0.51 11.36 12.32
CA PRO A 95 0.23 10.45 11.21
C PRO A 95 1.17 10.65 10.01
N GLN A 96 1.66 11.89 9.79
CA GLN A 96 2.60 12.19 8.71
C GLN A 96 4.01 11.61 8.91
N ASP A 97 4.42 11.33 10.15
CA ASP A 97 5.73 10.72 10.46
C ASP A 97 5.66 9.19 10.27
N PHE A 98 4.46 8.63 10.14
CA PHE A 98 4.19 7.19 10.12
C PHE A 98 3.36 6.80 8.89
N SER A 99 3.93 6.98 7.70
CA SER A 99 3.26 6.79 6.41
C SER A 99 2.88 5.35 6.09
N ASP A 100 3.55 4.36 6.67
CA ASP A 100 3.30 2.95 6.40
C ASP A 100 3.38 2.07 7.66
N VAL A 101 2.91 0.84 7.53
CA VAL A 101 2.85 -0.15 8.62
C VAL A 101 4.25 -0.53 9.10
N MET A 102 5.21 -0.67 8.18
CA MET A 102 6.57 -1.08 8.53
C MET A 102 7.27 -0.03 9.39
N ALA A 103 7.13 1.25 9.05
CA ALA A 103 7.66 2.37 9.80
C ALA A 103 7.12 2.39 11.24
N LYS A 104 5.81 2.16 11.41
CA LYS A 104 5.18 2.07 12.73
C LYS A 104 5.69 0.88 13.54
N VAL A 105 5.76 -0.31 12.93
CA VAL A 105 6.24 -1.54 13.58
C VAL A 105 7.70 -1.37 14.01
N MET A 106 8.58 -0.98 13.10
CA MET A 106 10.00 -0.75 13.38
C MET A 106 10.22 0.28 14.49
N TRP A 107 9.42 1.34 14.49
CA TRP A 107 9.50 2.37 15.52
C TRP A 107 9.10 1.84 16.90
N VAL A 108 8.01 1.08 17.02
CA VAL A 108 7.60 0.45 18.29
C VAL A 108 8.68 -0.51 18.79
N LEU A 109 9.22 -1.34 17.90
CA LEU A 109 10.29 -2.30 18.21
C LEU A 109 11.58 -1.62 18.71
N SER A 110 11.86 -0.39 18.30
CA SER A 110 13.05 0.35 18.75
C SER A 110 13.08 0.67 20.25
N TYR A 111 11.92 0.65 20.91
CA TYR A 111 11.80 0.85 22.36
C TYR A 111 12.02 -0.43 23.18
N MET A 112 12.11 -1.59 22.52
CA MET A 112 12.27 -2.91 23.14
C MET A 112 13.75 -3.29 23.26
N GLN A 113 14.45 -2.68 24.21
CA GLN A 113 15.92 -2.72 24.26
C GLN A 113 16.50 -3.71 25.27
N SER A 114 15.69 -4.26 26.17
CA SER A 114 16.15 -5.20 27.20
C SER A 114 15.08 -6.23 27.57
N GLY A 115 15.48 -7.24 28.35
CA GLY A 115 14.58 -8.22 28.94
C GLY A 115 13.84 -9.08 27.90
N MET A 116 12.59 -9.44 28.22
CA MET A 116 11.75 -10.27 27.36
C MET A 116 11.33 -9.52 26.10
N ALA A 117 11.17 -8.20 26.18
CA ALA A 117 10.84 -7.38 25.02
C ALA A 117 11.94 -7.39 23.96
N GLN A 118 13.22 -7.42 24.37
CA GLN A 118 14.33 -7.56 23.41
C GLN A 118 14.26 -8.89 22.66
N GLN A 119 13.97 -10.00 23.36
CA GLN A 119 13.84 -11.31 22.72
C GLN A 119 12.66 -11.34 21.76
N PHE A 120 11.52 -10.76 22.15
CA PHE A 120 10.38 -10.56 21.28
C PHE A 120 10.77 -9.77 20.03
N ARG A 121 11.44 -8.61 20.19
CA ARG A 121 11.92 -7.80 19.08
C ARG A 121 12.78 -8.61 18.12
N ASP A 122 13.78 -9.29 18.65
CA ASP A 122 14.74 -10.03 17.82
C ASP A 122 14.05 -11.17 17.05
N ALA A 123 13.10 -11.89 17.69
CA ALA A 123 12.27 -12.88 17.02
C ALA A 123 11.32 -12.26 15.98
N PHE A 124 10.71 -11.12 16.31
CA PHE A 124 9.78 -10.43 15.43
C PHE A 124 10.49 -9.89 14.18
N LEU A 125 11.72 -9.40 14.29
CA LEU A 125 12.52 -8.97 13.14
C LEU A 125 12.80 -10.10 12.14
N VAL A 126 12.91 -11.35 12.63
CA VAL A 126 12.98 -12.53 11.76
C VAL A 126 11.62 -12.82 11.14
N TYR A 127 10.55 -12.79 11.93
CA TYR A 127 9.17 -12.98 11.45
C TYR A 127 8.79 -11.99 10.34
N MET A 128 9.24 -10.73 10.41
CA MET A 128 8.96 -9.73 9.36
C MET A 128 9.49 -10.10 7.97
N GLN A 129 10.44 -11.05 7.87
CA GLN A 129 10.97 -11.53 6.61
C GLN A 129 10.09 -12.62 5.98
N SER A 130 9.08 -13.12 6.71
CA SER A 130 8.25 -14.24 6.32
C SER A 130 7.06 -13.83 5.44
N ALA A 131 6.45 -14.81 4.76
CA ALA A 131 5.25 -14.59 3.95
C ALA A 131 4.01 -14.34 4.82
N GLU A 132 4.00 -14.91 6.01
CA GLU A 132 2.95 -14.75 7.03
C GLU A 132 2.86 -13.29 7.46
N TYR A 133 3.99 -12.63 7.75
CA TYR A 133 4.00 -11.19 8.08
C TYR A 133 3.37 -10.34 6.96
N ARG A 134 3.72 -10.60 5.70
CA ARG A 134 3.12 -9.87 4.57
C ARG A 134 1.60 -10.04 4.54
N THR A 135 1.13 -11.24 4.78
CA THR A 135 -0.31 -11.57 4.75
C THR A 135 -1.04 -10.90 5.92
N GLU A 136 -0.50 -11.01 7.13
CA GLU A 136 -1.13 -10.53 8.35
C GLU A 136 -1.06 -9.01 8.53
N PHE A 137 0.05 -8.37 8.12
CA PHE A 137 0.30 -6.95 8.39
C PHE A 137 0.12 -6.05 7.17
N LEU A 138 0.52 -6.50 5.98
CA LEU A 138 0.49 -5.65 4.77
C LEU A 138 -0.76 -5.89 3.92
N GLN A 139 -1.31 -7.11 3.95
CA GLN A 139 -2.51 -7.51 3.20
C GLN A 139 -3.72 -7.73 4.12
N ALA A 140 -3.66 -7.21 5.35
CA ALA A 140 -4.73 -7.32 6.32
C ALA A 140 -6.08 -6.86 5.72
N ALA A 141 -7.16 -7.54 6.10
CA ALA A 141 -8.50 -7.20 5.60
C ALA A 141 -8.86 -5.73 5.92
N PRO A 142 -9.66 -5.06 5.06
CA PRO A 142 -10.08 -3.68 5.29
C PRO A 142 -10.71 -3.52 6.69
N GLY A 143 -10.18 -2.59 7.48
CA GLY A 143 -10.61 -2.34 8.86
C GLY A 143 -9.78 -3.02 9.94
N ILE A 144 -8.85 -3.93 9.59
CA ILE A 144 -7.87 -4.45 10.53
C ILE A 144 -6.68 -3.51 10.60
N ASN A 145 -6.41 -2.97 11.78
CA ASN A 145 -5.24 -2.12 12.01
C ASN A 145 -4.04 -3.01 12.34
N ALA A 146 -3.03 -3.04 11.46
CA ALA A 146 -1.80 -3.80 11.67
C ALA A 146 -1.09 -3.47 13.01
N ILE A 147 -1.32 -2.29 13.56
CA ILE A 147 -0.80 -1.89 14.88
C ILE A 147 -1.53 -2.58 16.03
N GLU A 148 -2.83 -2.86 15.88
CA GLU A 148 -3.56 -3.66 16.87
C GLU A 148 -3.10 -5.12 16.87
N ILE A 149 -2.75 -5.66 15.70
CA ILE A 149 -2.14 -7.00 15.60
C ILE A 149 -0.81 -7.02 16.37
N LEU A 150 0.05 -6.01 16.15
CA LEU A 150 1.30 -5.88 16.90
C LEU A 150 1.05 -5.83 18.41
N TYR A 151 0.08 -5.03 18.87
CA TYR A 151 -0.20 -4.89 20.30
C TYR A 151 -0.73 -6.17 20.94
N ARG A 152 -1.53 -6.96 20.22
CA ARG A 152 -1.97 -8.29 20.70
C ARG A 152 -0.81 -9.26 20.88
N ASN A 153 0.24 -9.14 20.07
CA ASN A 153 1.43 -10.00 20.16
C ASN A 153 2.41 -9.59 21.26
N ILE A 154 2.27 -8.39 21.83
CA ILE A 154 3.16 -7.86 22.89
C ILE A 154 2.68 -8.26 24.30
N GLN A 155 1.39 -8.54 24.46
CA GLN A 155 0.74 -8.95 25.72
C GLN A 155 0.92 -10.44 26.00
#